data_AF-A0A2J5HUT5-F1
#
_entry.id   AF-A0A2J5HUT5-F1
#
_cell.length_a   1.000
_cell.length_b   1.000
_cell.length_c   1.000
_cell.angle_alpha   90.00
_cell.angle_beta   90.00
_cell.angle_gamma   90.00
#
_symmetry.space_group_name_H-M   'P 1'
#
loop_
_entity.id
_entity.type
_entity.pdbx_description
1 polymer ?
#
loop_
_entity_poly.entity_id
_entity_poly.type
_entity_poly.pdbx_seq_one_letter_code
_entity_poly.pdbx_strand_id
1 'polypeptide(L)'
;MSKATVAAIAAASAATGAGLTALLYSPRPQPQQQAQKLPPPPPPPPSATSTPKVPATTPAPPSLASKTPGSPVDPHGIYQYGFPGPVADLLSSAPLAGAYDRRTRNPAWVAEHITPASLALKEADRKHSTFFEDTTIPPAFRAKLADYFRSGYDRGHQVPAADAKWSQQAMDGTFALSNMCPQVGEGFNRDYWAHFEDFCRNLAKRYPSVRIVTGPLYLPHRDPDGKWRVSYEMIGNPPNVAVPTHFYKVIYAEEGPASAAGKVALGAFVLPNARISNDRRLAEFEVPVEVVERASGLEFAARLEPSRRKRLCQEIKCEIVVREFNNAAKRS
;
A
#
# COMPACT_ATOMS: atom_id res chain seq x y z
N MET A 1 -25.13 11.20 -8.88
CA MET A 1 -25.07 11.03 -7.40
C MET A 1 -23.69 11.44 -6.91
N SER A 2 -23.62 11.95 -5.68
CA SER A 2 -22.80 13.10 -5.22
C SER A 2 -21.33 12.84 -4.86
N LYS A 3 -20.52 13.91 -4.92
CA LYS A 3 -19.06 14.06 -4.84
C LYS A 3 -18.49 14.05 -3.40
N ALA A 4 -18.78 13.05 -2.56
CA ALA A 4 -18.50 13.15 -1.11
C ALA A 4 -17.79 11.97 -0.41
N THR A 5 -16.97 11.17 -1.10
CA THR A 5 -16.33 9.99 -0.46
C THR A 5 -14.79 10.05 -0.34
N VAL A 6 -14.12 11.16 -0.67
CA VAL A 6 -12.63 11.20 -0.69
C VAL A 6 -12.00 11.88 0.54
N ALA A 7 -12.77 12.33 1.54
CA ALA A 7 -12.26 13.23 2.58
C ALA A 7 -11.67 12.57 3.86
N ALA A 8 -11.51 11.25 3.96
CA ALA A 8 -11.28 10.63 5.28
C ALA A 8 -9.84 10.21 5.65
N ILE A 9 -8.81 10.39 4.80
CA ILE A 9 -7.45 9.88 5.13
C ILE A 9 -6.36 10.97 5.16
N ALA A 10 -6.65 12.23 4.81
CA ALA A 10 -5.63 13.28 4.75
C ALA A 10 -5.57 14.23 5.97
N ALA A 11 -6.35 14.01 7.03
CA ALA A 11 -6.42 14.95 8.14
C ALA A 11 -6.54 14.27 9.50
N ALA A 12 -5.44 13.68 9.98
CA ALA A 12 -5.26 13.39 11.40
C ALA A 12 -3.77 13.25 11.74
N SER A 13 -3.07 14.36 11.93
CA SER A 13 -2.11 14.57 13.04
C SER A 13 -1.30 15.86 12.89
N ALA A 14 -1.82 16.94 13.46
CA ALA A 14 -1.00 17.91 14.18
C ALA A 14 -1.88 18.57 15.26
N ALA A 15 -1.63 18.18 16.51
CA ALA A 15 -2.13 18.75 17.76
C ALA A 15 -3.60 18.51 18.17
N THR A 16 -3.73 18.10 19.44
CA THR A 16 -4.90 18.13 20.35
C THR A 16 -6.07 17.15 20.15
N GLY A 17 -6.38 16.42 21.24
CA GLY A 17 -7.76 16.23 21.68
C GLY A 17 -8.37 14.86 21.45
N ALA A 18 -8.64 14.16 22.55
CA ALA A 18 -9.46 12.97 22.60
C ALA A 18 -10.93 13.25 22.22
N GLY A 19 -11.61 12.23 21.67
CA GLY A 19 -13.03 12.02 21.87
C GLY A 19 -13.94 12.27 20.66
N LEU A 20 -14.95 11.39 20.58
CA LEU A 20 -16.19 11.46 19.80
C LEU A 20 -16.13 11.02 18.33
N THR A 21 -16.49 9.76 18.09
CA THR A 21 -17.40 9.44 16.98
C THR A 21 -18.18 8.16 17.26
N ALA A 22 -19.20 8.29 18.10
CA ALA A 22 -20.41 7.47 18.02
C ALA A 22 -21.57 8.43 17.78
N LEU A 23 -22.54 7.97 16.99
CA LEU A 23 -23.82 8.60 16.58
C LEU A 23 -23.82 9.00 15.11
N LEU A 24 -24.61 8.27 14.32
CA LEU A 24 -25.75 8.77 13.56
C LEU A 24 -26.28 7.67 12.64
N TYR A 25 -27.12 6.79 13.19
CA TYR A 25 -28.18 6.14 12.41
C TYR A 25 -29.44 6.12 13.28
N SER A 26 -30.43 6.90 12.88
CA SER A 26 -31.81 6.77 13.35
C SER A 26 -32.73 7.02 12.16
N PRO A 27 -33.64 6.09 11.83
CA PRO A 27 -34.58 6.26 10.73
C PRO A 27 -35.77 7.11 11.17
N ARG A 28 -36.20 8.06 10.33
CA ARG A 28 -37.44 8.83 10.53
C ARG A 28 -38.64 8.10 9.90
N PRO A 29 -39.86 8.22 10.46
CA PRO A 29 -41.03 7.41 10.10
C PRO A 29 -41.82 7.96 8.90
N GLN A 30 -42.42 7.06 8.13
CA GLN A 30 -43.45 7.38 7.12
C GLN A 30 -44.81 7.66 7.79
N PRO A 31 -45.56 8.69 7.37
CA PRO A 31 -46.97 8.84 7.73
C PRO A 31 -47.87 7.93 6.88
N GLN A 32 -48.81 7.24 7.55
CA GLN A 32 -49.92 6.50 6.96
C GLN A 32 -50.85 7.42 6.15
N GLN A 33 -51.14 7.07 4.90
CA GLN A 33 -52.28 7.61 4.16
C GLN A 33 -53.41 6.57 4.11
N GLN A 34 -54.57 6.98 4.62
CA GLN A 34 -55.82 6.24 4.61
C GLN A 34 -56.34 6.03 3.18
N ALA A 35 -56.84 4.83 2.91
CA ALA A 35 -57.49 4.47 1.65
C ALA A 35 -58.92 5.05 1.58
N GLN A 36 -59.19 5.87 0.56
CA GLN A 36 -60.55 6.18 0.12
C GLN A 36 -60.77 5.57 -1.28
N LYS A 37 -61.84 4.76 -1.41
CA LYS A 37 -62.27 4.12 -2.66
C LYS A 37 -62.93 5.15 -3.58
N LEU A 38 -62.42 5.29 -4.80
CA LEU A 38 -63.09 5.97 -5.92
C LEU A 38 -63.59 4.93 -6.95
N PRO A 39 -64.72 5.18 -7.64
CA PRO A 39 -65.31 4.25 -8.60
C PRO A 39 -64.51 4.18 -9.93
N PRO A 40 -64.67 3.10 -10.72
CA PRO A 40 -63.82 2.86 -11.90
C PRO A 40 -64.20 3.75 -13.09
N PRO A 41 -63.22 4.17 -13.92
CA PRO A 41 -63.46 4.94 -15.13
C PRO A 41 -63.84 4.05 -16.33
N PRO A 42 -64.51 4.60 -17.37
CA PRO A 42 -64.89 3.86 -18.58
C PRO A 42 -63.68 3.63 -19.52
N PRO A 43 -63.77 2.66 -20.45
CA PRO A 43 -62.63 2.28 -21.31
C PRO A 43 -62.38 3.33 -22.41
N PRO A 44 -61.11 3.57 -22.81
CA PRO A 44 -60.77 4.46 -23.91
C PRO A 44 -60.86 3.76 -25.29
N PRO A 45 -61.08 4.51 -26.38
CA PRO A 45 -61.14 3.98 -27.75
C PRO A 45 -59.74 3.66 -28.31
N PRO A 46 -59.63 2.80 -29.35
CA PRO A 46 -58.36 2.43 -29.92
C PRO A 46 -57.76 3.59 -30.72
N SER A 47 -56.57 4.04 -30.33
CA SER A 47 -55.77 4.97 -31.14
C SER A 47 -54.54 4.24 -31.66
N ALA A 48 -54.55 3.99 -32.96
CA ALA A 48 -53.36 3.66 -33.72
C ALA A 48 -52.41 4.86 -33.69
N THR A 49 -51.18 4.67 -33.22
CA THR A 49 -50.10 5.60 -33.55
C THR A 49 -48.78 4.85 -33.55
N SER A 50 -48.22 4.74 -34.75
CA SER A 50 -46.86 4.30 -35.03
C SER A 50 -45.86 5.13 -34.24
N THR A 51 -45.10 4.51 -33.34
CA THR A 51 -43.92 5.13 -32.72
C THR A 51 -42.77 5.20 -33.74
N PRO A 52 -42.22 6.40 -34.05
CA PRO A 52 -40.98 6.50 -34.81
C PRO A 52 -39.79 6.02 -33.96
N LYS A 53 -39.00 5.10 -34.50
CA LYS A 53 -37.74 4.65 -33.90
C LYS A 53 -36.70 5.76 -34.08
N VAL A 54 -36.56 6.64 -33.08
CA VAL A 54 -35.48 7.64 -33.05
C VAL A 54 -34.15 6.90 -32.85
N PRO A 55 -33.16 7.02 -33.75
CA PRO A 55 -31.83 6.50 -33.50
C PRO A 55 -31.20 7.29 -32.35
N ALA A 56 -30.97 6.65 -31.21
CA ALA A 56 -30.19 7.23 -30.13
C ALA A 56 -28.71 7.32 -30.57
N THR A 57 -28.34 8.41 -31.23
CA THR A 57 -26.94 8.77 -31.54
C THR A 57 -26.28 9.29 -30.26
N THR A 58 -26.01 8.40 -29.31
CA THR A 58 -25.08 8.75 -28.22
C THR A 58 -23.67 8.71 -28.83
N PRO A 59 -22.90 9.81 -28.84
CA PRO A 59 -21.53 9.79 -29.34
C PRO A 59 -20.72 8.78 -28.53
N ALA A 60 -19.94 7.94 -29.21
CA ALA A 60 -18.99 7.07 -28.54
C ALA A 60 -18.02 7.91 -27.70
N PRO A 61 -17.56 7.42 -26.54
CA PRO A 61 -16.56 8.13 -25.75
C PRO A 61 -15.30 8.36 -26.60
N PRO A 62 -14.65 9.53 -26.46
CA PRO A 62 -13.43 9.82 -27.21
C PRO A 62 -12.36 8.76 -26.91
N SER A 63 -11.76 8.23 -27.97
CA SER A 63 -10.66 7.25 -27.90
C SER A 63 -9.44 7.78 -28.65
N LEU A 64 -8.26 7.24 -28.34
CA LEU A 64 -7.07 7.48 -29.16
C LEU A 64 -7.30 7.01 -30.59
N ALA A 65 -6.80 7.77 -31.57
CA ALA A 65 -6.89 7.40 -32.97
C ALA A 65 -6.03 6.15 -33.25
N SER A 66 -6.57 5.21 -34.02
CA SER A 66 -5.83 4.03 -34.47
C SER A 66 -4.70 4.42 -35.43
N LYS A 67 -3.58 3.67 -35.40
CA LYS A 67 -2.48 3.84 -36.36
C LYS A 67 -3.01 3.71 -37.80
N THR A 68 -2.85 4.76 -38.60
CA THR A 68 -3.25 4.76 -40.02
C THR A 68 -2.05 4.41 -40.90
N PRO A 69 -2.13 3.36 -41.74
CA PRO A 69 -1.12 3.08 -42.76
C PRO A 69 -0.97 4.28 -43.71
N GLY A 70 0.27 4.68 -44.03
CA GLY A 70 0.54 5.84 -44.90
C GLY A 70 0.46 7.20 -44.22
N SER A 71 0.40 7.25 -42.88
CA SER A 71 0.54 8.49 -42.12
C SER A 71 1.86 9.21 -42.48
N PRO A 72 1.86 10.55 -42.64
CA PRO A 72 3.07 11.32 -42.89
C PRO A 72 4.04 11.34 -41.70
N VAL A 73 3.62 10.87 -40.53
CA VAL A 73 4.41 10.80 -39.28
C VAL A 73 4.29 9.43 -38.62
N ASP A 74 5.38 8.97 -37.99
CA ASP A 74 5.41 7.73 -37.21
C ASP A 74 5.99 7.96 -35.80
N PRO A 75 5.14 8.32 -34.81
CA PRO A 75 5.56 8.41 -33.42
C PRO A 75 6.09 7.08 -32.85
N HIS A 76 5.69 5.92 -33.39
CA HIS A 76 6.23 4.62 -32.96
C HIS A 76 7.68 4.41 -33.41
N GLY A 77 8.17 5.22 -34.35
CA GLY A 77 9.57 5.23 -34.75
C GLY A 77 10.52 5.50 -33.60
N ILE A 78 10.06 6.09 -32.48
CA ILE A 78 10.86 6.26 -31.26
C ILE A 78 11.47 4.94 -30.76
N TYR A 79 10.79 3.80 -30.95
CA TYR A 79 11.23 2.51 -30.45
C TYR A 79 12.48 1.96 -31.17
N GLN A 80 12.87 2.53 -32.31
CA GLN A 80 14.16 2.22 -32.94
C GLN A 80 15.36 2.68 -32.08
N TYR A 81 15.14 3.65 -31.19
CA TYR A 81 16.13 4.16 -30.23
C TYR A 81 15.98 3.53 -28.84
N GLY A 82 15.12 2.52 -28.70
CA GLY A 82 14.83 1.82 -27.46
C GLY A 82 13.52 2.26 -26.78
N PHE A 83 13.22 1.61 -25.65
CA PHE A 83 12.04 1.88 -24.85
C PHE A 83 12.37 2.89 -23.75
N PRO A 84 11.76 4.10 -23.73
CA PRO A 84 12.10 5.14 -22.74
C PRO A 84 11.75 4.78 -21.30
N GLY A 85 10.77 3.89 -21.08
CA GLY A 85 10.27 3.49 -19.77
C GLY A 85 8.73 3.53 -19.71
N PRO A 86 8.13 3.19 -18.55
CA PRO A 86 8.78 2.84 -17.28
C PRO A 86 9.58 1.52 -17.36
N VAL A 87 10.69 1.44 -16.63
CA VAL A 87 11.51 0.23 -16.50
C VAL A 87 11.24 -0.42 -15.15
N ALA A 88 10.84 -1.68 -15.15
CA ALA A 88 10.66 -2.46 -13.94
C ALA A 88 11.96 -3.23 -13.62
N ASP A 89 12.81 -2.65 -12.77
CA ASP A 89 13.98 -3.39 -12.24
C ASP A 89 13.48 -4.41 -11.21
N LEU A 90 13.31 -5.66 -11.65
CA LEU A 90 12.83 -6.74 -10.78
C LEU A 90 13.89 -7.11 -9.75
N LEU A 91 13.50 -7.08 -8.48
CA LEU A 91 14.28 -7.61 -7.37
C LEU A 91 13.88 -9.07 -7.17
N SER A 92 14.84 -9.98 -7.22
CA SER A 92 14.61 -11.41 -6.99
C SER A 92 15.77 -11.98 -6.20
N SER A 93 15.50 -12.38 -4.96
CA SER A 93 16.49 -12.93 -4.04
C SER A 93 15.83 -13.86 -3.03
N ALA A 94 16.63 -14.54 -2.22
CA ALA A 94 16.13 -15.50 -1.24
C ALA A 94 15.11 -14.91 -0.23
N PRO A 95 15.31 -13.71 0.35
CA PRO A 95 14.36 -13.13 1.32
C PRO A 95 13.20 -12.35 0.68
N LEU A 96 13.33 -11.90 -0.58
CA LEU A 96 12.38 -10.95 -1.17
C LEU A 96 12.26 -11.07 -2.69
N ALA A 97 11.07 -10.73 -3.17
CA ALA A 97 10.79 -10.38 -4.56
C ALA A 97 10.27 -8.93 -4.62
N GLY A 98 10.46 -8.20 -5.71
CA GLY A 98 10.02 -6.81 -5.78
C GLY A 98 10.28 -6.13 -7.11
N ALA A 99 10.06 -4.81 -7.11
CA ALA A 99 10.49 -3.93 -8.18
C ALA A 99 11.10 -2.66 -7.58
N TYR A 100 12.17 -2.17 -8.19
CA TYR A 100 12.85 -0.96 -7.77
C TYR A 100 12.47 0.24 -8.63
N ASP A 101 12.20 1.39 -8.00
CA ASP A 101 11.90 2.63 -8.70
C ASP A 101 13.18 3.47 -8.87
N ARG A 102 13.71 3.44 -10.10
CA ARG A 102 14.87 4.22 -10.52
C ARG A 102 14.75 5.71 -10.24
N ARG A 103 13.55 6.28 -10.19
CA ARG A 103 13.32 7.72 -9.99
C ARG A 103 13.48 8.10 -8.53
N THR A 104 12.91 7.33 -7.62
CA THR A 104 12.91 7.63 -6.18
C THR A 104 14.10 7.00 -5.45
N ARG A 105 14.80 6.05 -6.09
CA ARG A 105 15.89 5.26 -5.52
C ARG A 105 15.45 4.41 -4.32
N ASN A 106 14.17 4.04 -4.33
CA ASN A 106 13.50 3.20 -3.33
C ASN A 106 12.86 2.01 -4.06
N PRO A 107 12.55 0.89 -3.37
CA PRO A 107 11.65 -0.11 -3.94
C PRO A 107 10.29 0.52 -4.25
N ALA A 108 9.73 0.23 -5.43
CA ALA A 108 8.32 0.49 -5.71
C ALA A 108 7.44 -0.40 -4.82
N TRP A 109 7.85 -1.66 -4.65
CA TRP A 109 7.30 -2.61 -3.70
C TRP A 109 8.29 -3.76 -3.49
N VAL A 110 8.24 -4.39 -2.33
CA VAL A 110 8.86 -5.69 -2.08
C VAL A 110 7.88 -6.60 -1.37
N ALA A 111 7.99 -7.90 -1.62
CA ALA A 111 7.19 -8.94 -1.03
C ALA A 111 8.09 -9.92 -0.26
N GLU A 112 7.65 -10.27 0.93
CA GLU A 112 8.22 -11.34 1.76
C GLU A 112 7.18 -12.44 2.00
N HIS A 113 7.66 -13.63 2.34
CA HIS A 113 6.84 -14.78 2.71
C HIS A 113 7.36 -15.36 4.02
N ILE A 114 6.51 -15.36 5.04
CA ILE A 114 6.81 -15.94 6.34
C ILE A 114 5.87 -17.09 6.65
N THR A 115 6.43 -18.12 7.30
CA THR A 115 5.73 -19.33 7.71
C THR A 115 6.15 -19.68 9.14
N PRO A 116 5.38 -20.52 9.86
CA PRO A 116 5.82 -21.03 11.16
C PRO A 116 7.21 -21.67 11.10
N ALA A 117 7.48 -22.44 10.03
CA ALA A 117 8.76 -23.12 9.85
C ALA A 117 9.92 -22.14 9.63
N SER A 118 9.74 -21.13 8.77
CA SER A 118 10.80 -20.13 8.52
C SER A 118 11.12 -19.29 9.76
N LEU A 119 10.11 -18.96 10.57
CA LEU A 119 10.32 -18.17 11.80
C LEU A 119 10.87 -19.00 12.98
N ALA A 120 10.77 -20.33 12.93
CA ALA A 120 11.32 -21.22 13.96
C ALA A 120 12.85 -21.38 13.81
N LEU A 121 13.37 -21.24 12.60
CA LEU A 121 14.80 -21.33 12.32
C LEU A 121 15.54 -20.08 12.83
N LYS A 122 16.70 -20.31 13.45
CA LYS A 122 17.56 -19.27 14.06
C LYS A 122 19.00 -19.43 13.56
N GLU A 123 19.15 -19.51 12.25
CA GLU A 123 20.41 -19.81 11.57
C GLU A 123 21.19 -18.56 11.15
N ALA A 124 20.69 -17.37 11.50
CA ALA A 124 21.30 -16.09 11.13
C ALA A 124 21.41 -15.12 12.32
N ASP A 125 22.50 -14.36 12.34
CA ASP A 125 22.73 -13.24 13.26
C ASP A 125 22.90 -11.94 12.47
N ARG A 126 22.07 -10.95 12.80
CA ARG A 126 22.07 -9.61 12.20
C ARG A 126 23.43 -8.93 12.30
N LYS A 127 24.24 -9.26 13.32
CA LYS A 127 25.58 -8.69 13.51
C LYS A 127 26.54 -9.02 12.37
N HIS A 128 26.29 -10.08 11.61
CA HIS A 128 27.10 -10.47 10.47
C HIS A 128 26.67 -9.81 9.15
N SER A 129 25.51 -9.14 9.14
CA SER A 129 24.98 -8.49 7.94
C SER A 129 25.38 -7.01 7.90
N THR A 130 25.76 -6.53 6.72
CA THR A 130 26.18 -5.14 6.49
C THR A 130 25.39 -4.54 5.33
N PHE A 131 24.97 -3.28 5.46
CA PHE A 131 24.31 -2.56 4.36
C PHE A 131 25.24 -2.43 3.15
N PHE A 132 24.71 -2.70 1.96
CA PHE A 132 25.49 -2.62 0.72
C PHE A 132 24.67 -2.05 -0.44
N GLU A 133 25.38 -1.44 -1.38
CA GLU A 133 24.78 -0.91 -2.61
C GLU A 133 24.48 -2.05 -3.59
N ASP A 134 23.25 -2.14 -4.07
CA ASP A 134 22.85 -3.20 -5.00
C ASP A 134 23.47 -2.98 -6.39
N THR A 135 24.46 -3.79 -6.74
CA THR A 135 25.20 -3.65 -8.00
C THR A 135 24.42 -4.08 -9.23
N THR A 136 23.28 -4.76 -9.06
CA THR A 136 22.38 -5.13 -10.17
C THR A 136 21.64 -3.91 -10.72
N ILE A 137 21.46 -2.87 -9.91
CA ILE A 137 20.89 -1.59 -10.34
C ILE A 137 21.98 -0.75 -11.03
N PRO A 138 21.71 -0.18 -12.22
CA PRO A 138 22.69 0.65 -12.91
C PRO A 138 23.15 1.84 -12.04
N PRO A 139 24.43 2.22 -12.07
CA PRO A 139 24.98 3.25 -11.16
C PRO A 139 24.23 4.58 -11.15
N ALA A 140 23.63 5.00 -12.28
CA ALA A 140 22.86 6.24 -12.39
C ALA A 140 21.55 6.25 -11.58
N PHE A 141 21.04 5.07 -11.21
CA PHE A 141 19.76 4.88 -10.52
C PHE A 141 19.92 4.25 -9.14
N ARG A 142 21.17 4.01 -8.71
CA ARG A 142 21.47 3.29 -7.47
C ARG A 142 21.49 4.23 -6.26
N ALA A 143 20.83 3.82 -5.18
CA ALA A 143 21.05 4.42 -3.87
C ALA A 143 22.45 4.06 -3.35
N LYS A 144 23.12 5.01 -2.70
CA LYS A 144 24.46 4.84 -2.15
C LYS A 144 24.45 4.90 -0.64
N LEU A 145 25.43 4.26 -0.01
CA LEU A 145 25.57 4.35 1.45
C LEU A 145 25.80 5.80 1.91
N ALA A 146 26.50 6.58 1.08
CA ALA A 146 26.75 8.00 1.31
C ALA A 146 25.46 8.85 1.33
N ASP A 147 24.39 8.44 0.63
CA ASP A 147 23.14 9.21 0.59
C ASP A 147 22.44 9.23 1.95
N TYR A 148 22.59 8.16 2.72
CA TYR A 148 22.03 7.99 4.05
C TYR A 148 22.94 8.50 5.17
N PHE A 149 24.23 8.70 4.90
CA PHE A 149 25.18 9.10 5.92
C PHE A 149 24.86 10.51 6.42
N ARG A 150 24.53 10.63 7.72
CA ARG A 150 24.14 11.90 8.37
C ARG A 150 22.96 12.61 7.71
N SER A 151 22.08 11.89 7.02
CA SER A 151 20.85 12.46 6.43
C SER A 151 19.76 12.77 7.46
N GLY A 152 19.86 12.23 8.68
CA GLY A 152 18.81 12.29 9.69
C GLY A 152 17.80 11.13 9.60
N TYR A 153 17.92 10.27 8.58
CA TYR A 153 17.06 9.11 8.38
C TYR A 153 17.80 7.80 8.59
N ASP A 154 17.08 6.79 9.08
CA ASP A 154 17.55 5.41 9.08
C ASP A 154 17.44 4.78 7.69
N ARG A 155 18.27 3.77 7.44
CA ARG A 155 18.10 2.80 6.35
C ARG A 155 17.00 1.81 6.76
N GLY A 156 15.76 2.17 6.47
CA GLY A 156 14.57 1.44 6.88
C GLY A 156 14.27 0.26 5.97
N HIS A 157 14.31 -0.95 6.54
CA HIS A 157 14.04 -2.18 5.79
C HIS A 157 12.58 -2.22 5.34
N GLN A 158 12.34 -2.68 4.10
CA GLN A 158 11.00 -3.00 3.64
C GLN A 158 10.66 -4.48 3.92
N VAL A 159 11.58 -5.39 3.59
CA VAL A 159 11.64 -6.76 4.15
C VAL A 159 12.60 -6.77 5.34
N PRO A 160 12.13 -6.96 6.59
CA PRO A 160 12.97 -6.92 7.78
C PRO A 160 13.91 -8.13 7.91
N ALA A 161 15.13 -7.88 8.37
CA ALA A 161 16.12 -8.91 8.63
C ALA A 161 15.62 -10.02 9.60
N ALA A 162 14.73 -9.67 10.54
CA ALA A 162 14.20 -10.61 11.52
C ALA A 162 13.31 -11.70 10.90
N ASP A 163 12.76 -11.48 9.71
CA ASP A 163 11.87 -12.41 9.01
C ASP A 163 12.70 -13.40 8.16
N ALA A 164 13.98 -13.11 7.94
CA ALA A 164 14.95 -13.91 7.21
C ALA A 164 15.91 -14.72 8.12
N LYS A 165 15.57 -14.95 9.40
CA LYS A 165 16.41 -15.70 10.36
C LYS A 165 16.68 -17.16 10.00
N TRP A 166 15.98 -17.68 9.01
CA TRP A 166 16.14 -19.04 8.49
C TRP A 166 17.39 -19.24 7.63
N SER A 167 18.11 -18.18 7.24
CA SER A 167 19.38 -18.30 6.51
C SER A 167 20.19 -17.01 6.63
N GLN A 168 21.49 -17.11 6.94
CA GLN A 168 22.37 -15.94 6.96
C GLN A 168 22.41 -15.26 5.59
N GLN A 169 22.47 -16.02 4.50
CA GLN A 169 22.45 -15.48 3.14
C GLN A 169 21.14 -14.73 2.84
N ALA A 170 20.01 -15.25 3.32
CA ALA A 170 18.73 -14.56 3.17
C ALA A 170 18.70 -13.26 3.99
N MET A 171 19.17 -13.30 5.24
CA MET A 171 19.28 -12.11 6.07
C MET A 171 20.20 -11.06 5.44
N ASP A 172 21.37 -11.44 4.95
CA ASP A 172 22.30 -10.53 4.27
C ASP A 172 21.63 -9.88 3.06
N GLY A 173 20.84 -10.64 2.29
CA GLY A 173 20.06 -10.11 1.17
C GLY A 173 19.10 -8.98 1.55
N THR A 174 18.58 -8.97 2.79
CA THR A 174 17.71 -7.87 3.26
C THR A 174 18.45 -6.55 3.46
N PHE A 175 19.79 -6.54 3.51
CA PHE A 175 20.60 -5.34 3.74
C PHE A 175 20.98 -4.58 2.45
N ALA A 176 20.55 -5.07 1.28
CA ALA A 176 20.69 -4.35 0.03
C ALA A 176 19.95 -3.00 0.09
N LEU A 177 20.56 -1.92 -0.40
CA LEU A 177 19.88 -0.62 -0.45
C LEU A 177 18.65 -0.58 -1.37
N SER A 178 18.50 -1.56 -2.27
CA SER A 178 17.27 -1.76 -3.05
C SER A 178 16.08 -2.22 -2.21
N ASN A 179 16.30 -2.69 -0.97
CA ASN A 179 15.28 -2.99 0.05
C ASN A 179 15.13 -1.86 1.10
N MET A 180 15.79 -0.71 0.90
CA MET A 180 15.77 0.40 1.86
C MET A 180 14.91 1.56 1.38
N CYS A 181 14.30 2.23 2.35
CA CYS A 181 13.80 3.60 2.21
C CYS A 181 14.33 4.46 3.38
N PRO A 182 14.45 5.79 3.21
CA PRO A 182 14.68 6.70 4.33
C PRO A 182 13.50 6.68 5.30
N GLN A 183 13.73 6.22 6.53
CA GLN A 183 12.70 6.17 7.57
C GLN A 183 13.08 7.04 8.77
N VAL A 184 12.10 7.69 9.39
CA VAL A 184 12.28 8.32 10.69
C VAL A 184 12.75 7.26 11.69
N GLY A 185 13.83 7.54 12.41
CA GLY A 185 14.47 6.58 13.30
C GLY A 185 13.66 6.33 14.57
N GLU A 186 13.87 7.17 15.57
CA GLU A 186 13.15 7.11 16.86
C GLU A 186 11.66 7.43 16.67
N GLY A 187 10.81 6.61 17.27
CA GLY A 187 9.36 6.70 17.20
C GLY A 187 8.73 6.10 15.96
N PHE A 188 9.51 5.62 14.99
CA PHE A 188 8.99 4.98 13.78
C PHE A 188 9.76 3.70 13.43
N ASN A 189 10.87 3.76 12.67
CA ASN A 189 11.64 2.58 12.23
C ASN A 189 12.03 1.68 13.41
N ARG A 190 12.54 2.30 14.48
CA ARG A 190 13.06 1.57 15.66
C ARG A 190 11.97 1.19 16.67
N ASP A 191 10.74 1.66 16.47
CA ASP A 191 9.62 1.55 17.41
C ASP A 191 8.36 1.05 16.70
N TYR A 192 7.43 1.94 16.34
CA TYR A 192 6.09 1.57 15.85
C TYR A 192 6.13 0.67 14.59
N TRP A 193 7.05 0.93 13.66
CA TRP A 193 7.24 0.11 12.46
C TRP A 193 7.76 -1.29 12.82
N ALA A 194 8.75 -1.39 13.71
CA ALA A 194 9.26 -2.67 14.20
C ALA A 194 8.20 -3.46 14.98
N HIS A 195 7.31 -2.79 15.71
CA HIS A 195 6.15 -3.42 16.36
C HIS A 195 5.13 -3.93 15.33
N PHE A 196 4.91 -3.21 14.24
CA PHE A 196 4.06 -3.67 13.15
C PHE A 196 4.66 -4.88 12.41
N GLU A 197 5.98 -4.90 12.21
CA GLU A 197 6.68 -6.10 11.71
C GLU A 197 6.53 -7.29 12.67
N ASP A 198 6.56 -7.07 13.99
CA ASP A 198 6.29 -8.13 14.96
C ASP A 198 4.85 -8.64 14.90
N PHE A 199 3.89 -7.74 14.67
CA PHE A 199 2.51 -8.14 14.38
C PHE A 199 2.45 -9.08 13.18
N CYS A 200 3.11 -8.75 12.06
CA CYS A 200 3.17 -9.62 10.88
C CYS A 200 3.71 -11.01 11.22
N ARG A 201 4.84 -11.10 11.96
CA ARG A 201 5.39 -12.38 12.43
C ARG A 201 4.43 -13.15 13.33
N ASN A 202 3.68 -12.47 14.19
CA ASN A 202 2.70 -13.10 15.07
C ASN A 202 1.51 -13.69 14.30
N LEU A 203 1.19 -13.22 13.10
CA LEU A 203 0.17 -13.83 12.23
C LEU A 203 0.49 -15.29 11.91
N ALA A 204 1.78 -15.63 11.77
CA ALA A 204 2.22 -16.99 11.49
C ALA A 204 1.94 -17.98 12.65
N LYS A 205 1.49 -17.51 13.83
CA LYS A 205 0.97 -18.40 14.88
C LYS A 205 -0.42 -18.95 14.56
N ARG A 206 -1.19 -18.26 13.71
CA ARG A 206 -2.55 -18.63 13.33
C ARG A 206 -2.64 -19.08 11.87
N TYR A 207 -1.90 -18.43 10.99
CA TYR A 207 -1.93 -18.69 9.56
C TYR A 207 -0.67 -19.47 9.14
N PRO A 208 -0.80 -20.61 8.44
CA PRO A 208 0.37 -21.39 7.99
C PRO A 208 1.25 -20.66 6.97
N SER A 209 0.74 -19.61 6.33
CA SER A 209 1.42 -18.88 5.28
C SER A 209 0.97 -17.41 5.30
N VAL A 210 1.92 -16.48 5.39
CA VAL A 210 1.66 -15.04 5.40
C VAL A 210 2.58 -14.37 4.39
N ARG A 211 2.00 -13.72 3.40
CA ARG A 211 2.73 -12.88 2.44
C ARG A 211 2.49 -11.41 2.75
N ILE A 212 3.54 -10.62 2.76
CA ILE A 212 3.46 -9.19 3.05
C ILE A 212 4.10 -8.43 1.90
N VAL A 213 3.35 -7.50 1.31
CA VAL A 213 3.89 -6.54 0.35
C VAL A 213 4.07 -5.21 1.05
N THR A 214 5.28 -4.68 1.03
CA THR A 214 5.67 -3.43 1.69
C THR A 214 6.18 -2.44 0.64
N GLY A 215 5.87 -1.15 0.81
CA GLY A 215 6.44 -0.12 -0.03
C GLY A 215 6.19 1.32 0.46
N PRO A 216 6.87 2.30 -0.17
CA PRO A 216 6.72 3.71 0.14
C PRO A 216 5.49 4.34 -0.56
N LEU A 217 4.99 5.45 -0.01
CA LEU A 217 3.99 6.33 -0.63
C LEU A 217 4.40 7.80 -0.54
N TYR A 218 3.97 8.57 -1.52
CA TYR A 218 4.15 10.02 -1.61
C TYR A 218 2.78 10.68 -1.72
N LEU A 219 2.13 10.85 -0.58
CA LEU A 219 0.73 11.28 -0.51
C LEU A 219 0.63 12.81 -0.57
N PRO A 220 -0.41 13.35 -1.24
CA PRO A 220 -0.63 14.78 -1.30
C PRO A 220 -1.19 15.29 0.03
N HIS A 221 -0.81 16.51 0.39
CA HIS A 221 -1.45 17.28 1.45
C HIS A 221 -2.09 18.54 0.86
N ARG A 222 -3.05 19.11 1.59
CA ARG A 222 -3.72 20.34 1.19
C ARG A 222 -3.04 21.52 1.88
N ASP A 223 -2.44 22.39 1.09
CA ASP A 223 -1.72 23.57 1.57
C ASP A 223 -2.70 24.67 2.02
N PRO A 224 -2.22 25.71 2.74
CA PRO A 224 -3.04 26.85 3.16
C PRO A 224 -3.75 27.58 2.00
N ASP A 225 -3.23 27.51 0.77
CA ASP A 225 -3.87 28.08 -0.42
C ASP A 225 -4.99 27.18 -1.00
N GLY A 226 -5.32 26.08 -0.31
CA GLY A 226 -6.38 25.15 -0.66
C GLY A 226 -6.03 24.18 -1.78
N LYS A 227 -4.81 24.21 -2.34
CA LYS A 227 -4.34 23.31 -3.39
C LYS A 227 -3.71 22.05 -2.81
N TRP A 228 -3.77 20.97 -3.57
CA TRP A 228 -3.13 19.71 -3.21
C TRP A 228 -1.72 19.66 -3.76
N ARG A 229 -0.73 19.36 -2.92
CA ARG A 229 0.67 19.20 -3.30
C ARG A 229 1.26 17.94 -2.70
N VAL A 230 2.13 17.30 -3.46
CA VAL A 230 3.04 16.27 -2.95
C VAL A 230 4.37 16.96 -2.69
N SER A 231 4.87 16.87 -1.47
CA SER A 231 6.18 17.39 -1.07
C SER A 231 6.90 16.32 -0.26
N TYR A 232 8.17 16.10 -0.56
CA TYR A 232 9.04 15.17 0.15
C TYR A 232 10.50 15.62 0.03
N GLU A 233 11.29 15.29 1.05
CA GLU A 233 12.73 15.56 1.07
C GLU A 233 13.47 14.61 0.11
N MET A 234 14.62 15.07 -0.38
CA MET A 234 15.60 14.25 -1.11
C MET A 234 16.91 14.25 -0.34
N ILE A 235 17.38 13.07 0.09
CA ILE A 235 18.68 12.91 0.78
C ILE A 235 19.80 12.59 -0.20
N GLY A 236 21.04 12.81 0.25
CA GLY A 236 22.26 12.68 -0.54
C GLY A 236 22.79 14.03 -1.04
N ASN A 237 24.05 14.05 -1.47
CA ASN A 237 24.70 15.23 -2.03
C ASN A 237 25.52 14.85 -3.29
N PRO A 238 25.04 15.18 -4.50
CA PRO A 238 23.77 15.86 -4.79
C PRO A 238 22.54 15.03 -4.40
N PRO A 239 21.34 15.64 -4.25
CA PRO A 239 20.13 14.91 -3.86
C PRO A 239 19.84 13.72 -4.77
N ASN A 240 19.62 12.54 -4.18
CA ASN A 240 19.53 11.28 -4.92
C ASN A 240 18.34 10.41 -4.50
N VAL A 241 18.10 10.25 -3.19
CA VAL A 241 17.08 9.31 -2.66
C VAL A 241 15.90 10.08 -2.09
N ALA A 242 14.68 9.72 -2.51
CA ALA A 242 13.46 10.35 -2.01
C ALA A 242 13.10 9.83 -0.62
N VAL A 243 12.64 10.72 0.27
CA VAL A 243 12.10 10.35 1.59
C VAL A 243 10.58 10.12 1.45
N PRO A 244 10.06 8.90 1.65
CA PRO A 244 8.62 8.65 1.57
C PRO A 244 7.86 9.43 2.62
N THR A 245 6.67 9.91 2.27
CA THR A 245 5.76 10.55 3.23
C THR A 245 5.10 9.52 4.14
N HIS A 246 4.84 8.33 3.61
CA HIS A 246 4.13 7.23 4.25
C HIS A 246 4.71 5.91 3.77
N PHE A 247 4.39 4.84 4.49
CA PHE A 247 4.63 3.46 4.08
C PHE A 247 3.33 2.68 4.11
N TYR A 248 3.25 1.64 3.28
CA TYR A 248 2.17 0.68 3.35
C TYR A 248 2.67 -0.73 3.62
N LYS A 249 1.79 -1.54 4.21
CA LYS A 249 1.86 -3.01 4.13
C LYS A 249 0.51 -3.55 3.66
N VAL A 250 0.54 -4.44 2.67
CA VAL A 250 -0.61 -5.27 2.27
C VAL A 250 -0.30 -6.71 2.67
N ILE A 251 -1.12 -7.27 3.55
CA ILE A 251 -0.91 -8.56 4.20
C ILE A 251 -1.93 -9.57 3.67
N TYR A 252 -1.43 -10.73 3.24
CA TYR A 252 -2.20 -11.89 2.82
C TYR A 252 -1.93 -13.03 3.81
N ALA A 253 -2.86 -13.27 4.73
CA ALA A 253 -2.80 -14.36 5.70
C ALA A 253 -3.66 -15.53 5.21
N GLU A 254 -3.03 -16.63 4.80
CA GLU A 254 -3.68 -17.76 4.13
C GLU A 254 -4.07 -18.84 5.14
N GLU A 255 -5.32 -19.30 5.12
CA GLU A 255 -5.81 -20.35 6.05
C GLU A 255 -5.37 -21.77 5.69
N GLY A 256 -4.69 -21.95 4.56
CA GLY A 256 -4.15 -23.24 4.15
C GLY A 256 -2.85 -23.07 3.36
N PRO A 257 -1.97 -24.08 3.36
CA PRO A 257 -0.73 -24.02 2.59
C PRO A 257 -1.05 -23.95 1.10
N ALA A 258 -0.82 -22.78 0.49
CA ALA A 258 -0.78 -22.54 -0.96
C ALA A 258 -1.97 -23.08 -1.80
N SER A 259 -3.14 -23.35 -1.21
CA SER A 259 -4.28 -23.86 -1.97
C SER A 259 -5.01 -22.72 -2.68
N ALA A 260 -5.24 -22.89 -3.98
CA ALA A 260 -6.00 -21.95 -4.80
C ALA A 260 -7.47 -21.77 -4.33
N ALA A 261 -7.93 -22.57 -3.37
CA ALA A 261 -9.30 -22.58 -2.86
C ALA A 261 -9.45 -22.00 -1.43
N GLY A 262 -8.36 -21.87 -0.67
CA GLY A 262 -8.42 -21.41 0.73
C GLY A 262 -8.83 -19.95 0.88
N LYS A 263 -9.45 -19.61 2.02
CA LYS A 263 -9.74 -18.21 2.40
C LYS A 263 -8.44 -17.48 2.72
N VAL A 264 -8.43 -16.19 2.45
CA VAL A 264 -7.29 -15.30 2.68
C VAL A 264 -7.76 -14.09 3.47
N ALA A 265 -7.21 -13.90 4.66
CA ALA A 265 -7.38 -12.69 5.45
C ALA A 265 -6.48 -11.59 4.86
N LEU A 266 -7.11 -10.62 4.22
CA LEU A 266 -6.48 -9.49 3.55
C LEU A 266 -6.57 -8.25 4.45
N GLY A 267 -5.44 -7.58 4.67
CA GLY A 267 -5.38 -6.29 5.36
C GLY A 267 -4.44 -5.35 4.63
N ALA A 268 -4.80 -4.07 4.54
CA ALA A 268 -3.94 -3.04 3.98
C ALA A 268 -3.81 -1.90 5.01
N PHE A 269 -2.59 -1.42 5.22
CA PHE A 269 -2.28 -0.44 6.24
C PHE A 269 -1.43 0.67 5.65
N VAL A 270 -1.66 1.92 6.04
CA VAL A 270 -0.88 3.09 5.63
C VAL A 270 -0.47 3.87 6.87
N LEU A 271 0.84 4.01 7.08
CA LEU A 271 1.41 4.71 8.24
C LEU A 271 2.27 5.89 7.78
N PRO A 272 2.19 7.06 8.44
CA PRO A 272 3.08 8.19 8.13
C PRO A 272 4.52 7.85 8.48
N ASN A 273 5.47 8.33 7.67
CA ASN A 273 6.91 8.28 7.97
C ASN A 273 7.26 9.36 9.00
N ALA A 274 6.75 9.19 10.22
CA ALA A 274 6.85 10.13 11.32
C ALA A 274 6.77 9.36 12.63
N ARG A 275 7.13 10.01 13.75
CA ARG A 275 6.95 9.43 15.09
C ARG A 275 5.48 9.09 15.33
N ILE A 276 5.21 7.84 15.69
CA ILE A 276 3.88 7.35 16.08
C ILE A 276 3.95 6.90 17.53
N SER A 277 2.98 7.33 18.33
CA SER A 277 2.89 6.94 19.73
C SER A 277 2.38 5.50 19.86
N ASN A 278 2.95 4.73 20.79
CA ASN A 278 2.64 3.31 21.01
C ASN A 278 1.22 3.06 21.57
N ASP A 279 0.51 4.09 21.98
CA ASP A 279 -0.91 4.02 22.39
C ASP A 279 -1.87 3.98 21.20
N ARG A 280 -1.42 4.38 20.00
CA ARG A 280 -2.21 4.28 18.77
C ARG A 280 -2.43 2.83 18.41
N ARG A 281 -3.66 2.50 18.01
CA ARG A 281 -4.02 1.14 17.61
C ARG A 281 -3.64 0.92 16.15
N LEU A 282 -3.03 -0.22 15.84
CA LEU A 282 -2.71 -0.59 14.45
C LEU A 282 -3.95 -0.54 13.52
N ALA A 283 -5.12 -0.95 14.04
CA ALA A 283 -6.39 -0.88 13.32
C ALA A 283 -6.79 0.55 12.88
N GLU A 284 -6.28 1.62 13.50
CA GLU A 284 -6.52 3.00 13.06
C GLU A 284 -5.83 3.32 11.72
N PHE A 285 -4.80 2.55 11.36
CA PHE A 285 -4.05 2.69 10.10
C PHE A 285 -4.55 1.75 9.00
N GLU A 286 -5.56 0.92 9.29
CA GLU A 286 -6.15 0.01 8.31
C GLU A 286 -6.99 0.80 7.28
N VAL A 287 -6.74 0.55 6.00
CA VAL A 287 -7.43 1.18 4.88
C VAL A 287 -7.96 0.10 3.91
N PRO A 288 -8.96 0.41 3.07
CA PRO A 288 -9.28 -0.45 1.93
C PRO A 288 -8.06 -0.62 1.02
N VAL A 289 -7.89 -1.81 0.42
CA VAL A 289 -6.73 -2.09 -0.43
C VAL A 289 -6.67 -1.15 -1.64
N GLU A 290 -7.83 -0.74 -2.15
CA GLU A 290 -8.01 0.16 -3.28
C GLU A 290 -7.46 1.57 -2.99
N VAL A 291 -7.35 1.95 -1.71
CA VAL A 291 -6.70 3.20 -1.31
C VAL A 291 -5.19 3.11 -1.56
N VAL A 292 -4.58 1.98 -1.21
CA VAL A 292 -3.16 1.75 -1.46
C VAL A 292 -2.90 1.66 -2.96
N GLU A 293 -3.72 0.91 -3.70
CA GLU A 293 -3.61 0.79 -5.17
C GLU A 293 -3.64 2.14 -5.87
N ARG A 294 -4.62 3.00 -5.51
CA ARG A 294 -4.74 4.34 -6.08
C ARG A 294 -3.55 5.24 -5.75
N ALA A 295 -2.99 5.08 -4.54
CA ALA A 295 -1.89 5.91 -4.08
C ALA A 295 -0.52 5.46 -4.63
N SER A 296 -0.33 4.16 -4.84
CA SER A 296 0.94 3.58 -5.32
C SER A 296 0.99 3.40 -6.84
N GLY A 297 -0.16 3.32 -7.50
CA GLY A 297 -0.24 2.91 -8.91
C GLY A 297 -0.01 1.41 -9.12
N LEU A 298 -0.14 0.60 -8.08
CA LEU A 298 0.00 -0.86 -8.11
C LEU A 298 -1.36 -1.53 -7.96
N GLU A 299 -1.47 -2.78 -8.38
CA GLU A 299 -2.66 -3.61 -8.15
C GLU A 299 -2.33 -4.74 -7.17
N PHE A 300 -3.22 -4.94 -6.20
CA PHE A 300 -3.11 -5.92 -5.15
C PHE A 300 -4.35 -6.81 -5.18
N ALA A 301 -4.18 -8.11 -4.92
CA ALA A 301 -5.30 -9.05 -4.87
C ALA A 301 -6.16 -9.15 -6.16
N ALA A 302 -5.74 -8.61 -7.31
CA ALA A 302 -6.51 -8.68 -8.57
C ALA A 302 -6.87 -10.12 -9.00
N ARG A 303 -6.01 -11.08 -8.64
CA ARG A 303 -6.22 -12.53 -8.87
C ARG A 303 -6.83 -13.29 -7.69
N LEU A 304 -7.13 -12.60 -6.59
CA LEU A 304 -7.76 -13.19 -5.42
C LEU A 304 -9.27 -12.98 -5.50
N GLU A 305 -10.02 -14.04 -5.78
CA GLU A 305 -11.47 -14.00 -5.88
C GLU A 305 -12.12 -13.32 -4.66
N PRO A 306 -13.08 -12.39 -4.84
CA PRO A 306 -13.74 -11.71 -3.73
C PRO A 306 -14.34 -12.66 -2.69
N SER A 307 -14.89 -13.79 -3.15
CA SER A 307 -15.46 -14.82 -2.27
C SER A 307 -14.44 -15.46 -1.32
N ARG A 308 -13.14 -15.40 -1.65
CA ARG A 308 -12.04 -15.92 -0.83
C ARG A 308 -11.50 -14.89 0.16
N ARG A 309 -11.82 -13.61 0.01
CA ARG A 309 -11.29 -12.52 0.85
C ARG A 309 -12.03 -12.46 2.18
N LYS A 310 -11.28 -12.39 3.26
CA LYS A 310 -11.73 -12.00 4.60
C LYS A 310 -11.00 -10.73 5.00
N ARG A 311 -11.60 -9.88 5.83
CA ARG A 311 -10.92 -8.68 6.34
C ARG A 311 -10.05 -9.07 7.54
N LEU A 312 -8.74 -8.84 7.45
CA LEU A 312 -7.77 -9.29 8.46
C LEU A 312 -8.14 -8.83 9.88
N CYS A 313 -8.44 -7.54 10.07
CA CYS A 313 -8.75 -7.01 11.40
C CYS A 313 -10.16 -7.34 11.92
N GLN A 314 -10.97 -8.06 11.14
CA GLN A 314 -12.20 -8.70 11.63
C GLN A 314 -11.92 -10.13 12.12
N GLU A 315 -10.95 -10.82 11.52
CA GLU A 315 -10.58 -12.19 11.90
C GLU A 315 -9.69 -12.22 13.15
N ILE A 316 -8.87 -11.19 13.34
CA ILE A 316 -7.94 -11.05 14.46
C ILE A 316 -7.91 -9.62 14.96
N LYS A 317 -7.50 -9.45 16.22
CA LYS A 317 -7.26 -8.12 16.79
C LYS A 317 -5.97 -7.54 16.21
N CYS A 318 -6.09 -6.56 15.32
CA CYS A 318 -4.95 -5.80 14.79
C CYS A 318 -4.43 -4.82 15.84
N GLU A 319 -3.57 -5.32 16.72
CA GLU A 319 -2.88 -4.55 17.74
C GLU A 319 -1.39 -4.85 17.73
N ILE A 320 -0.58 -3.82 18.01
CA ILE A 320 0.84 -3.99 18.22
C ILE A 320 1.10 -4.53 19.63
N VAL A 321 2.13 -5.37 19.76
CA VAL A 321 2.68 -5.74 21.05
C VAL A 321 3.93 -4.91 21.26
N VAL A 322 3.84 -3.94 22.18
CA VAL A 322 4.98 -3.12 22.56
C VAL A 322 5.92 -3.98 23.39
N ARG A 323 7.01 -4.43 22.77
CA ARG A 323 8.11 -5.04 23.51
C ARG A 323 9.00 -3.91 23.98
N GLU A 324 9.01 -3.64 25.28
CA GLU A 324 10.05 -2.80 25.86
C GLU A 324 11.41 -3.49 25.64
N PHE A 325 12.17 -3.04 24.64
CA PHE A 325 13.58 -3.40 24.50
C PHE A 325 14.34 -2.64 25.60
N ASN A 326 14.13 -3.05 26.86
CA ASN A 326 14.66 -2.35 28.03
C ASN A 326 16.19 -2.27 27.98
N ASN A 327 16.69 -1.04 27.80
CA ASN A 327 17.83 -0.43 28.50
C ASN A 327 19.05 -1.32 28.83
N ALA A 328 19.59 -2.08 27.87
CA ALA A 328 20.91 -2.70 28.02
C ALA A 328 22.08 -1.69 27.94
N ALA A 329 21.80 -0.40 27.65
CA ALA A 329 22.81 0.65 27.50
C ALA A 329 22.88 1.65 28.68
N LYS A 330 22.15 1.40 29.78
CA LYS A 330 22.21 2.24 31.01
C LYS A 330 22.91 1.59 32.19
N ARG A 331 23.62 0.47 31.97
CA ARG A 331 24.48 -0.18 32.97
C ARG A 331 25.80 -0.59 32.33
N SER A 332 26.64 0.39 32.01
CA SER A 332 28.08 0.27 31.81
C SER A 332 28.73 1.62 32.02
#